data_AF-A0A2N2UNH8-F1
#
_entry.id   AF-A0A2N2UNH8-F1
#
_cell.length_a   1.000
_cell.length_b   1.000
_cell.length_c   1.000
_cell.angle_alpha   90.00
_cell.angle_beta   90.00
_cell.angle_gamma   90.00
#
_symmetry.space_group_name_H-M   'P 1'
#
loop_
_entity.id
_entity.type
_entity.pdbx_description
1 polymer ?
#
loop_
_entity_poly.entity_id
_entity_poly.type
_entity_poly.pdbx_seq_one_letter_code
_entity_poly.pdbx_strand_id
1 'polypeptide(L)'
;PYYYYPGWWEGGAQLSLYINDKQWGALSNEYKAIVRQAASDAHVVMQARYDARNPNALKQLIAEGAKLDRFPKSVMDAAFKARNEVYKELNDTNPDWKKIYGDYAKFLADSYQWAPIADGSYDQYMSAQKL
;
A
#
# COMPACT_ATOMS: atom_id res chain seq x y z
N PRO A 1 17.68 -13.28 13.83
CA PRO A 1 16.20 -13.21 13.99
C PRO A 1 15.54 -13.23 12.59
N TYR A 2 14.29 -13.69 12.45
CA TYR A 2 13.62 -13.85 11.14
C TYR A 2 12.83 -12.60 10.74
N TYR A 3 12.96 -12.18 9.49
CA TYR A 3 12.23 -11.06 8.89
C TYR A 3 11.54 -11.54 7.60
N TYR A 4 10.23 -11.80 7.68
CA TYR A 4 9.44 -12.32 6.57
C TYR A 4 8.90 -11.23 5.64
N TYR A 5 8.76 -11.54 4.36
CA TYR A 5 8.17 -10.68 3.34
C TYR A 5 7.35 -11.48 2.29
N PRO A 6 6.39 -10.86 1.57
CA PRO A 6 5.88 -9.49 1.74
C PRO A 6 4.84 -9.37 2.87
N GLY A 7 4.62 -8.15 3.38
CA GLY A 7 3.51 -7.83 4.26
C GLY A 7 2.18 -7.83 3.51
N TRP A 8 1.60 -9.01 3.29
CA TRP A 8 0.43 -9.22 2.41
C TRP A 8 -0.84 -8.48 2.84
N TRP A 9 -0.91 -7.99 4.07
CA TRP A 9 -2.03 -7.17 4.58
C TRP A 9 -1.94 -5.70 4.15
N GLU A 10 -0.76 -5.22 3.71
CA GLU A 10 -0.48 -3.82 3.40
C GLU A 10 0.40 -3.68 2.14
N GLY A 11 -0.19 -3.92 0.96
CA GLY A 11 0.52 -3.78 -0.32
C GLY A 11 0.87 -2.34 -0.72
N GLY A 12 0.24 -1.35 -0.09
CA GLY A 12 0.41 0.08 -0.38
C GLY A 12 -0.36 0.91 0.65
N ALA A 13 0.14 0.94 1.88
CA ALA A 13 -0.53 1.59 2.99
C ALA A 13 -0.66 3.11 2.76
N GLN A 14 -1.88 3.58 2.55
CA GLN A 14 -2.16 5.02 2.46
C GLN A 14 -2.43 5.60 3.83
N LEU A 15 -1.74 6.69 4.18
CA LEU A 15 -1.97 7.41 5.45
C LEU A 15 -2.96 8.54 5.24
N SER A 16 -3.82 8.77 6.25
CA SER A 16 -4.88 9.77 6.21
C SER A 16 -4.63 10.89 7.21
N LEU A 17 -4.84 12.14 6.78
CA LEU A 17 -4.97 13.29 7.67
C LEU A 17 -6.45 13.47 8.01
N TYR A 18 -6.80 13.28 9.28
CA TYR A 18 -8.14 13.55 9.80
C TYR A 18 -8.19 14.93 10.46
N ILE A 19 -9.23 15.70 10.16
CA ILE A 19 -9.47 17.04 10.71
C ILE A 19 -10.89 17.07 11.26
N ASN A 20 -11.09 17.66 12.43
CA ASN A 20 -12.43 17.85 12.97
C ASN A 20 -13.30 18.69 12.02
N ASP A 21 -14.51 18.22 11.73
CA ASP A 21 -15.40 18.85 10.74
C ASP A 21 -15.74 20.31 11.04
N LYS A 22 -15.92 20.68 12.32
CA LYS A 22 -16.22 22.07 12.71
C LYS A 22 -15.02 22.98 12.44
N GLN A 23 -13.82 22.49 12.78
CA GLN A 23 -12.58 23.23 12.54
C GLN A 23 -12.28 23.34 11.05
N TRP A 24 -12.47 22.26 10.28
CA TRP A 24 -12.38 22.30 8.84
C TRP A 24 -13.37 23.30 8.23
N GLY A 25 -14.62 23.27 8.69
CA GLY A 25 -15.68 24.18 8.25
C GLY A 25 -15.33 25.65 8.46
N ALA A 26 -14.70 25.98 9.60
CA ALA A 26 -14.30 27.33 9.99
C ALA A 26 -13.15 27.94 9.15
N LEU A 27 -12.39 27.12 8.41
CA LEU A 27 -11.34 27.63 7.53
C LEU A 27 -11.90 28.38 6.33
N SER A 28 -11.18 29.43 5.91
CA SER A 28 -11.40 30.08 4.61
C SER A 28 -11.19 29.10 3.46
N ASN A 29 -11.73 29.40 2.28
CA ASN A 29 -11.51 28.57 1.09
C ASN A 29 -10.03 28.47 0.71
N GLU A 30 -9.27 29.55 0.91
CA GLU A 30 -7.82 29.58 0.71
C GLU A 30 -7.11 28.59 1.64
N TYR A 31 -7.43 28.60 2.94
CA TYR A 31 -6.80 27.68 3.88
C TYR A 31 -7.23 26.23 3.66
N LYS A 32 -8.47 25.98 3.23
CA LYS A 32 -8.89 24.64 2.79
C LYS A 32 -8.07 24.16 1.59
N ALA A 33 -7.79 25.03 0.63
CA ALA A 33 -6.95 24.69 -0.52
C ALA A 33 -5.50 24.39 -0.10
N ILE A 34 -4.92 25.25 0.76
CA ILE A 34 -3.56 25.05 1.29
C ILE A 34 -3.43 23.72 2.02
N VAL A 35 -4.38 23.39 2.91
CA VAL A 35 -4.33 22.12 3.65
C VAL A 35 -4.41 20.91 2.72
N ARG A 36 -5.30 20.93 1.71
CA ARG A 36 -5.39 19.85 0.72
C ARG A 36 -4.08 19.68 -0.04
N GLN A 37 -3.47 20.79 -0.48
CA GLN A 37 -2.22 20.75 -1.20
C GLN A 37 -1.07 20.22 -0.32
N ALA A 38 -0.98 20.70 0.92
CA ALA A 38 0.02 20.25 1.87
C ALA A 38 -0.13 18.76 2.20
N ALA A 39 -1.37 18.27 2.38
CA ALA A 39 -1.63 16.84 2.60
C ALA A 39 -1.22 15.98 1.39
N SER A 40 -1.51 16.43 0.17
CA SER A 40 -1.10 15.74 -1.05
C SER A 40 0.42 15.72 -1.21
N ASP A 41 1.10 16.83 -0.96
CA ASP A 41 2.56 16.91 -1.02
C ASP A 41 3.21 16.00 0.04
N ALA A 42 2.70 16.04 1.28
CA ALA A 42 3.17 15.19 2.36
C ALA A 42 3.04 13.70 2.02
N HIS A 43 1.94 13.29 1.38
CA HIS A 43 1.75 11.93 0.89
C HIS A 43 2.84 11.50 -0.09
N VAL A 44 3.10 12.30 -1.12
CA VAL A 44 4.12 12.01 -2.15
C VAL A 44 5.52 11.98 -1.54
N VAL A 45 5.86 13.01 -0.74
CA VAL A 45 7.18 13.14 -0.10
C VAL A 45 7.43 11.98 0.87
N MET A 46 6.41 11.52 1.59
CA MET A 46 6.53 10.38 2.48
C MET A 46 6.90 9.10 1.71
N GLN A 47 6.19 8.78 0.63
CA GLN A 47 6.47 7.60 -0.18
C GLN A 47 7.90 7.65 -0.74
N ALA A 48 8.28 8.77 -1.35
CA ALA A 48 9.61 8.97 -1.92
C ALA A 48 10.73 8.81 -0.86
N ARG A 49 10.48 9.23 0.39
CA ARG A 49 11.42 9.03 1.50
C ARG A 49 11.57 7.57 1.90
N TYR A 50 10.49 6.78 1.90
CA TYR A 50 10.57 5.34 2.13
C TYR A 50 11.41 4.68 1.04
N ASP A 51 11.12 4.99 -0.22
CA ASP A 51 11.84 4.40 -1.37
C ASP A 51 13.34 4.73 -1.34
N ALA A 52 13.70 5.95 -0.96
CA ALA A 52 15.11 6.36 -0.84
C ALA A 52 15.83 5.76 0.39
N ARG A 53 15.13 5.53 1.51
CA ARG A 53 15.75 5.14 2.79
C ARG A 53 15.76 3.64 3.02
N ASN A 54 14.73 2.92 2.59
CA ASN A 54 14.57 1.48 2.84
C ASN A 54 15.74 0.63 2.31
N PRO A 55 16.34 0.88 1.13
CA PRO A 55 17.44 0.06 0.64
C PRO A 55 18.65 0.04 1.58
N ASN A 56 19.01 1.18 2.16
CA ASN A 56 20.14 1.27 3.09
C ASN A 56 19.79 0.67 4.45
N ALA A 57 18.57 0.91 4.94
CA ALA A 57 18.10 0.32 6.20
C ALA A 57 18.07 -1.21 6.13
N LEU A 58 17.61 -1.79 5.01
CA LEU A 58 17.59 -3.24 4.82
C LEU A 58 19.00 -3.84 4.84
N LYS A 59 19.98 -3.20 4.19
CA LYS A 59 21.39 -3.63 4.23
C LYS A 59 21.92 -3.63 5.67
N GLN A 60 21.61 -2.61 6.45
CA GLN A 60 22.01 -2.52 7.85
C GLN A 60 21.41 -3.67 8.67
N LEU A 61 20.09 -3.92 8.54
CA LEU A 61 19.43 -5.02 9.26
C LEU A 61 20.05 -6.39 8.95
N ILE A 62 20.40 -6.66 7.69
CA ILE A 62 21.08 -7.90 7.29
C ILE A 62 22.47 -7.97 7.94
N ALA A 63 23.25 -6.88 7.88
CA ALA A 63 24.58 -6.82 8.50
C ALA A 63 24.53 -7.06 10.02
N GLU A 64 23.45 -6.65 10.67
CA GLU A 64 23.17 -6.86 12.10
C GLU A 64 22.57 -8.25 12.41
N GLY A 65 22.36 -9.11 11.40
CA GLY A 65 21.98 -10.51 11.58
C GLY A 65 20.49 -10.83 11.39
N ALA A 66 19.72 -9.94 10.75
CA ALA A 66 18.38 -10.28 10.27
C ALA A 66 18.44 -11.33 9.14
N LYS A 67 17.56 -12.33 9.22
CA LYS A 67 17.42 -13.40 8.21
C LYS A 67 16.15 -13.13 7.40
N LEU A 68 16.31 -12.77 6.14
CA LEU A 68 15.18 -12.50 5.25
C LEU A 68 14.64 -13.79 4.66
N ASP A 69 13.33 -14.00 4.81
CA ASP A 69 12.63 -15.16 4.25
C ASP A 69 11.33 -14.74 3.56
N ARG A 70 11.01 -15.41 2.45
CA ARG A 70 9.70 -15.24 1.82
C ARG A 70 8.66 -16.02 2.61
N PHE A 71 7.47 -15.47 2.77
CA PHE A 71 6.34 -16.29 3.20
C PHE A 71 6.17 -17.47 2.24
N PRO A 72 6.00 -18.71 2.75
CA PRO A 72 5.69 -19.85 1.92
C PRO A 72 4.42 -19.60 1.11
N LYS A 73 4.38 -20.12 -0.12
CA LYS A 73 3.20 -19.97 -0.99
C LYS A 73 1.91 -20.44 -0.31
N SER A 74 1.97 -21.53 0.45
CA SER A 74 0.83 -22.04 1.21
C SER A 74 0.28 -21.04 2.24
N VAL A 75 1.14 -20.26 2.89
CA VAL A 75 0.74 -19.20 3.82
C VAL A 75 0.07 -18.05 3.06
N MET A 76 0.65 -17.64 1.94
CA MET A 76 0.09 -16.58 1.08
C MET A 76 -1.27 -16.97 0.50
N ASP A 77 -1.42 -18.21 0.01
CA ASP A 77 -2.68 -18.74 -0.53
C ASP A 77 -3.76 -18.82 0.56
N ALA A 78 -3.39 -19.27 1.77
CA ALA A 78 -4.31 -19.34 2.91
C ALA A 78 -4.76 -17.95 3.35
N ALA A 79 -3.84 -16.98 3.45
CA ALA A 79 -4.16 -15.59 3.77
C ALA A 79 -5.08 -14.96 2.71
N PHE A 80 -4.80 -15.19 1.43
CA PHE A 80 -5.64 -14.72 0.34
C PHE A 80 -7.05 -15.30 0.41
N LYS A 81 -7.19 -16.62 0.65
CA LYS A 81 -8.49 -17.27 0.83
C LYS A 81 -9.27 -16.68 2.00
N ALA A 82 -8.65 -16.58 3.18
CA ALA A 82 -9.29 -16.01 4.37
C ALA A 82 -9.75 -14.56 4.14
N ARG A 83 -8.91 -13.75 3.48
CA ARG A 83 -9.26 -12.37 3.08
C ARG A 83 -10.47 -12.33 2.16
N ASN A 84 -10.62 -13.29 1.23
CA ASN A 84 -11.79 -13.35 0.36
C ASN A 84 -13.07 -13.72 1.12
N GLU A 85 -12.98 -14.61 2.11
CA GLU A 85 -14.11 -14.99 2.97
C GLU A 85 -14.62 -13.77 3.77
N VAL A 86 -13.71 -13.01 4.40
CA VAL A 86 -14.05 -11.78 5.13
C VAL A 86 -14.68 -10.74 4.20
N TYR A 87 -14.12 -10.52 3.01
CA TYR A 87 -14.67 -9.51 2.09
C TYR A 87 -16.05 -9.90 1.56
N LYS A 88 -16.29 -11.21 1.38
CA LYS A 88 -17.63 -11.70 1.05
C LYS A 88 -18.62 -11.40 2.17
N GLU A 89 -18.26 -11.73 3.41
CA GLU A 89 -19.10 -11.42 4.57
C GLU A 89 -19.40 -9.91 4.65
N LEU A 90 -18.40 -9.06 4.50
CA LEU A 90 -18.58 -7.60 4.51
C LEU A 90 -19.46 -7.09 3.37
N ASN A 91 -19.41 -7.68 2.17
CA ASN A 91 -20.31 -7.34 1.07
C ASN A 91 -21.78 -7.72 1.33
N ASP A 92 -22.01 -8.70 2.20
CA ASP A 92 -23.34 -9.17 2.57
C ASP A 92 -23.87 -8.43 3.83
N THR A 93 -22.97 -7.94 4.70
CA THR A 93 -23.34 -7.41 6.03
C THR A 93 -23.09 -5.91 6.23
N ASN A 94 -22.22 -5.29 5.42
CA ASN A 94 -21.80 -3.90 5.60
C ASN A 94 -22.09 -3.06 4.33
N PRO A 95 -23.15 -2.24 4.32
CA PRO A 95 -23.52 -1.45 3.14
C PRO A 95 -22.47 -0.37 2.79
N ASP A 96 -21.80 0.22 3.78
CA ASP A 96 -20.76 1.24 3.54
C ASP A 96 -19.52 0.62 2.89
N TRP A 97 -19.12 -0.56 3.36
CA TRP A 97 -18.08 -1.37 2.70
C TRP A 97 -18.48 -1.67 1.25
N LYS A 98 -19.66 -2.24 1.05
CA LYS A 98 -20.15 -2.66 -0.28
C LYS A 98 -20.15 -1.51 -1.27
N LYS A 99 -20.53 -0.31 -0.81
CA LYS A 99 -20.54 0.92 -1.61
C LYS A 99 -19.15 1.28 -2.16
N ILE A 100 -18.09 1.08 -1.38
CA ILE A 100 -16.71 1.46 -1.75
C ILE A 100 -15.99 0.30 -2.46
N TYR A 101 -16.16 -0.92 -1.96
CA TYR A 101 -15.39 -2.08 -2.39
C TYR A 101 -15.63 -2.45 -3.86
N GLY A 102 -16.85 -2.25 -4.38
CA GLY A 102 -17.16 -2.54 -5.78
C GLY A 102 -16.27 -1.77 -6.76
N ASP A 103 -16.17 -0.45 -6.57
CA ASP A 103 -15.33 0.41 -7.41
C ASP A 103 -13.84 0.09 -7.22
N TYR A 104 -13.43 -0.11 -5.96
CA TYR A 104 -12.06 -0.49 -5.63
C TYR A 104 -11.64 -1.82 -6.28
N ALA A 105 -12.48 -2.85 -6.20
CA ALA A 105 -12.18 -4.17 -6.76
C ALA A 105 -12.05 -4.14 -8.28
N LYS A 106 -12.89 -3.33 -8.96
CA LYS A 106 -12.78 -3.12 -10.40
C LYS A 106 -11.46 -2.42 -10.76
N PHE A 107 -11.16 -1.30 -10.10
CA PHE A 107 -9.90 -0.58 -10.33
C PHE A 107 -8.67 -1.46 -10.10
N LEU A 108 -8.71 -2.27 -9.03
CA LEU A 108 -7.64 -3.19 -8.69
C LEU A 108 -7.43 -4.28 -9.76
N ALA A 109 -8.52 -4.82 -10.30
CA ALA A 109 -8.47 -5.82 -11.37
C ALA A 109 -7.82 -5.23 -12.65
N ASP A 110 -8.26 -4.05 -13.07
CA ASP A 110 -7.70 -3.36 -14.24
C ASP A 110 -6.22 -3.00 -14.02
N SER A 111 -5.88 -2.52 -12.82
CA SER A 111 -4.51 -2.16 -12.43
C SER A 111 -3.56 -3.35 -12.45
N TYR A 112 -3.97 -4.50 -11.89
CA TYR A 112 -3.13 -5.70 -11.88
C TYR A 112 -3.09 -6.45 -13.23
N GLN A 113 -4.02 -6.16 -14.14
CA GLN A 113 -3.88 -6.58 -15.54
C GLN A 113 -2.80 -5.76 -16.26
N TRP A 114 -2.71 -4.46 -15.97
CA TRP A 114 -1.73 -3.55 -16.59
C TRP A 114 -0.33 -3.68 -16.00
N ALA A 115 -0.20 -3.69 -14.67
CA ALA A 115 1.08 -3.55 -13.98
C ALA A 115 2.17 -4.56 -14.40
N PRO A 116 1.88 -5.85 -14.63
CA PRO A 116 2.90 -6.80 -15.08
C PRO A 116 3.42 -6.53 -16.50
N ILE A 117 2.63 -5.84 -17.34
CA ILE A 117 3.00 -5.51 -18.73
C ILE A 117 3.93 -4.29 -18.74
N ALA A 118 3.60 -3.29 -17.92
CA ALA A 118 4.34 -2.03 -17.86
C ALA A 118 5.52 -2.12 -16.89
N ASP A 119 5.39 -1.53 -15.71
CA ASP A 119 6.46 -1.38 -14.72
C ASP A 119 7.04 -2.74 -14.31
N GLY A 120 6.17 -3.74 -14.10
CA GLY A 120 6.59 -5.07 -13.64
C GLY A 120 7.53 -5.79 -14.62
N SER A 121 7.33 -5.64 -15.93
CA SER A 121 8.19 -6.29 -16.93
C SER A 121 9.57 -5.65 -16.99
N TYR A 122 9.63 -4.31 -16.91
CA TYR A 122 10.86 -3.55 -16.88
C TYR A 122 11.65 -3.80 -15.58
N ASP A 123 10.99 -3.72 -14.42
CA ASP A 123 11.63 -3.94 -13.11
C ASP A 123 12.15 -5.38 -12.97
N GLN A 124 11.42 -6.37 -13.49
CA GLN A 124 11.89 -7.74 -13.55
C GLN A 124 13.15 -7.87 -14.41
N TYR A 125 13.19 -7.21 -15.57
CA TYR A 125 14.37 -7.22 -16.43
C TYR A 125 15.56 -6.53 -15.76
N MET A 126 15.37 -5.34 -15.19
CA MET A 126 16.43 -4.55 -14.56
C MET A 126 17.00 -5.21 -13.30
N SER A 127 16.16 -5.84 -12.48
CA SER A 127 16.60 -6.54 -11.26
C SER A 127 17.48 -7.78 -11.55
N ALA A 128 17.41 -8.33 -12.76
CA ALA A 128 18.28 -9.41 -13.20
C ALA A 128 19.64 -8.91 -13.74
N GLN A 129 19.80 -7.61 -13.99
CA GLN A 129 21.04 -7.03 -14.48
C GLN A 129 22.04 -6.85 -13.33
N LYS A 130 23.34 -6.96 -13.64
CA LYS A 130 24.41 -6.61 -12.70
C LYS A 130 24.72 -5.11 -12.85
N LEU A 131 24.19 -4.31 -11.93
CA LEU A 131 24.46 -2.87 -11.80
C LEU A 131 25.50 -2.58 -10.71
#